data_AF-A0A928IAG9-F1
#
_entry.id   AF-A0A928IAG9-F1
#
_cell.length_a   1.000
_cell.length_b   1.000
_cell.length_c   1.000
_cell.angle_alpha   90.00
_cell.angle_beta   90.00
_cell.angle_gamma   90.00
#
_symmetry.space_group_name_H-M   'P 1'
#
loop_
_entity.id
_entity.type
_entity.pdbx_description
1 polymer ?
#
loop_
_entity_poly.entity_id
_entity_poly.type
_entity_poly.pdbx_seq_one_letter_code
_entity_poly.pdbx_strand_id
1 'polypeptide(L)'
;MKQKSKKNKKKGSFLTTLLLIFVFIVGLSLLLYPSFSDYWNSLHQSIAIANYSEAVSNLGDEENERLFNEAVEYNSSLKERTNPYLLSPDQKQQYTELLDVSGTGVMGYIEIPSLGISAPLYHTTEEKVLQIAIGHIEWSYLPVGGEGTHCVLSGHRGLPSARLFTDVDKMVVGDVFTICILDRLLTYEVDKISIVEPDETAGLRAEEGMDYCTLVTCTPYGINTHRLLVRGHRIENAEEAKTVRVMADAIQIDPMVVAPILSIPILAVLLAMVLMNDRDSYRNSGGDDDED
;
A
#
# COMPACT_ATOMS: atom_id res chain seq x y z
N MET A 1 -42.06 52.77 39.73
CA MET A 1 -42.11 51.56 38.87
C MET A 1 -41.16 51.72 37.70
N LYS A 2 -40.14 50.84 37.58
CA LYS A 2 -39.68 50.16 36.34
C LYS A 2 -38.25 49.65 36.58
N GLN A 3 -38.15 48.34 36.82
CA GLN A 3 -36.90 47.58 36.84
C GLN A 3 -36.31 47.54 35.41
N LYS A 4 -35.02 47.85 35.25
CA LYS A 4 -34.25 47.55 34.03
C LYS A 4 -33.90 46.05 34.03
N SER A 5 -34.51 45.31 33.12
CA SER A 5 -34.18 43.91 32.83
C SER A 5 -32.90 43.83 31.98
N LYS A 6 -31.85 43.17 32.50
CA LYS A 6 -30.63 42.79 31.78
C LYS A 6 -30.97 41.70 30.74
N LYS A 7 -30.86 42.03 29.44
CA LYS A 7 -30.87 41.05 28.34
C LYS A 7 -29.52 40.28 28.31
N ASN A 8 -29.37 39.28 29.18
CA ASN A 8 -28.32 38.27 29.09
C ASN A 8 -28.93 36.98 28.52
N LYS A 9 -28.99 36.80 27.20
CA LYS A 9 -29.38 35.52 26.56
C LYS A 9 -29.00 35.55 25.08
N LYS A 10 -27.85 34.96 24.72
CA LYS A 10 -27.50 34.48 23.35
C LYS A 10 -26.11 33.82 23.24
N LYS A 11 -25.24 33.88 24.25
CA LYS A 11 -23.91 33.23 24.20
C LYS A 11 -23.93 31.69 24.34
N GLY A 12 -24.97 31.13 24.97
CA GLY A 12 -25.06 29.69 25.24
C GLY A 12 -25.32 28.84 23.98
N SER A 13 -26.19 29.28 23.06
CA SER A 13 -26.52 28.51 21.85
C SER A 13 -25.40 28.54 20.81
N PHE A 14 -24.63 29.62 20.75
CA PHE A 14 -23.48 29.74 19.84
C PHE A 14 -22.36 28.80 20.25
N LEU A 15 -22.05 28.72 21.56
CA LEU A 15 -21.01 27.83 22.07
C LEU A 15 -21.38 26.34 21.88
N THR A 16 -22.65 25.97 22.11
CA THR A 16 -23.11 24.60 21.86
C THR A 16 -23.13 24.26 20.37
N THR A 17 -23.49 25.22 19.49
CA THR A 17 -23.43 25.01 18.04
C THR A 17 -21.98 24.83 17.58
N LEU A 18 -21.05 25.64 18.08
CA LEU A 18 -19.62 25.50 17.77
C LEU A 18 -19.06 24.16 18.26
N LEU A 19 -19.45 23.71 19.46
CA LEU A 19 -19.10 22.39 19.99
C LEU A 19 -19.64 21.27 19.10
N LEU A 20 -20.90 21.34 18.66
CA LEU A 20 -21.51 20.35 17.78
C LEU A 20 -20.82 20.31 16.41
N ILE A 21 -20.49 21.47 15.83
CA ILE A 21 -19.72 21.58 14.58
C ILE A 21 -18.33 20.96 14.77
N PHE A 22 -17.66 21.24 15.88
CA PHE A 22 -16.35 20.66 16.19
C PHE A 22 -16.43 19.13 16.29
N VAL A 23 -17.36 18.58 17.06
CA VAL A 23 -17.58 17.14 17.18
C VAL A 23 -17.91 16.51 15.83
N PHE A 24 -18.73 17.18 15.01
CA PHE A 24 -19.04 16.73 13.66
C PHE A 24 -17.80 16.69 12.76
N ILE A 25 -16.96 17.73 12.78
CA ILE A 25 -15.71 17.78 12.01
C ILE A 25 -14.75 16.68 12.47
N VAL A 26 -14.58 16.46 13.77
CA VAL A 26 -13.76 15.36 14.28
C VAL A 26 -14.31 14.02 13.80
N GLY A 27 -15.62 13.78 13.93
CA GLY A 27 -16.26 12.54 13.47
C GLY A 27 -16.09 12.31 11.97
N LEU A 28 -16.29 13.36 11.16
CA LEU A 28 -16.10 13.30 9.71
C LEU A 28 -14.63 13.07 9.34
N SER A 29 -13.69 13.69 10.06
CA SER A 29 -12.26 13.52 9.83
C SER A 29 -11.81 12.08 10.11
N LEU A 30 -12.30 11.47 11.20
CA LEU A 30 -12.06 10.06 11.52
C LEU A 30 -12.65 9.12 10.48
N LEU A 31 -13.86 9.43 9.96
CA LEU A 31 -14.50 8.64 8.91
C LEU A 31 -13.73 8.71 7.59
N LEU A 32 -13.25 9.90 7.20
CA LEU A 32 -12.55 10.11 5.94
C LEU A 32 -11.05 9.74 5.98
N TYR A 33 -10.45 9.64 7.17
CA TYR A 33 -9.02 9.37 7.33
C TYR A 33 -8.56 8.12 6.56
N PRO A 34 -9.24 6.95 6.63
CA PRO A 34 -8.77 5.77 5.92
C PRO A 34 -8.72 5.95 4.41
N SER A 35 -9.77 6.52 3.80
CA SER A 35 -9.80 6.76 2.35
C SER A 35 -8.76 7.78 1.91
N PHE A 36 -8.57 8.86 2.68
CA PHE A 36 -7.57 9.88 2.36
C PHE A 36 -6.15 9.32 2.51
N SER A 37 -5.89 8.55 3.57
CA SER A 37 -4.58 7.96 3.81
C SER A 37 -4.24 6.89 2.78
N ASP A 38 -5.20 6.03 2.41
CA ASP A 38 -5.02 5.02 1.37
C ASP A 38 -4.72 5.67 0.01
N TYR A 39 -5.45 6.73 -0.33
CA TYR A 39 -5.16 7.52 -1.53
C TYR A 39 -3.74 8.09 -1.50
N TRP A 40 -3.35 8.75 -0.40
CA TRP A 40 -2.01 9.31 -0.25
C TRP A 40 -0.91 8.23 -0.36
N ASN A 41 -1.12 7.07 0.25
CA ASN A 41 -0.18 5.95 0.18
C ASN A 41 -0.12 5.32 -1.21
N SER A 42 -1.25 5.16 -1.90
CA SER A 42 -1.27 4.66 -3.28
C SER A 42 -0.49 5.57 -4.24
N LEU A 43 -0.54 6.89 -4.03
CA LEU A 43 0.32 7.84 -4.77
C LEU A 43 1.80 7.61 -4.46
N HIS A 44 2.17 7.47 -3.18
CA HIS A 44 3.56 7.22 -2.79
C HIS A 44 4.08 5.89 -3.36
N GLN A 45 3.25 4.85 -3.34
CA GLN A 45 3.55 3.55 -3.94
C GLN A 45 3.75 3.69 -5.47
N SER A 46 2.88 4.41 -6.15
CA SER A 46 3.00 4.65 -7.60
C SER A 46 4.29 5.41 -7.95
N ILE A 47 4.66 6.42 -7.15
CA ILE A 47 5.92 7.14 -7.32
C ILE A 47 7.13 6.22 -7.08
N ALA A 48 7.09 5.37 -6.06
CA ALA A 48 8.16 4.42 -5.78
C ALA A 48 8.35 3.43 -6.95
N ILE A 49 7.26 2.92 -7.52
CA ILE A 49 7.28 2.06 -8.71
C ILE A 49 7.83 2.81 -9.93
N ALA A 50 7.38 4.05 -10.16
CA ALA A 50 7.85 4.87 -11.29
C ALA A 50 9.35 5.17 -11.19
N ASN A 51 9.84 5.59 -10.01
CA ASN A 51 11.27 5.85 -9.78
C ASN A 51 12.10 4.59 -9.97
N TYR A 52 11.61 3.44 -9.49
CA TYR A 52 12.26 2.15 -9.71
C TYR A 52 12.33 1.80 -11.20
N SER A 53 11.21 1.89 -11.91
CA SER A 53 11.14 1.61 -13.35
C SER A 53 12.05 2.54 -14.15
N GLU A 54 12.11 3.83 -13.80
CA GLU A 54 13.03 4.77 -14.42
C GLU A 54 14.49 4.39 -14.15
N ALA A 55 14.84 4.05 -12.91
CA ALA A 55 16.18 3.62 -12.55
C ALA A 55 16.61 2.37 -13.33
N VAL A 56 15.74 1.37 -13.44
CA VAL A 56 15.96 0.15 -14.22
C VAL A 56 16.07 0.45 -15.71
N SER A 57 15.25 1.36 -16.26
CA SER A 57 15.30 1.72 -17.69
C SER A 57 16.59 2.43 -18.10
N ASN A 58 17.24 3.08 -17.13
CA ASN A 58 18.54 3.72 -17.30
C ASN A 58 19.71 2.74 -17.14
N LEU A 59 19.46 1.52 -16.65
CA LEU A 59 20.44 0.44 -16.70
C LEU A 59 20.53 -0.10 -18.13
N GLY A 60 21.74 -0.38 -18.60
CA GLY A 60 21.92 -1.14 -19.84
C GLY A 60 21.56 -2.61 -19.65
N ASP A 61 21.23 -3.30 -20.74
CA ASP A 61 20.86 -4.72 -20.73
C ASP A 61 21.90 -5.61 -20.02
N GLU A 62 23.20 -5.34 -20.24
CA GLU A 62 24.31 -6.06 -19.61
C GLU A 62 24.30 -5.92 -18.08
N GLU A 63 23.98 -4.73 -17.58
CA GLU A 63 23.94 -4.45 -16.14
C GLU A 63 22.69 -5.07 -15.50
N ASN A 64 21.54 -5.02 -16.18
CA ASN A 64 20.33 -5.73 -15.76
C ASN A 64 20.59 -7.24 -15.66
N GLU A 65 21.25 -7.83 -16.65
CA GLU A 65 21.61 -9.25 -16.64
C GLU A 65 22.58 -9.59 -15.51
N ARG A 66 23.61 -8.74 -15.27
CA ARG A 66 24.55 -8.90 -14.16
C ARG A 66 23.84 -8.92 -12.82
N LEU A 67 23.02 -7.91 -12.52
CA LEU A 67 22.29 -7.80 -11.25
C LEU A 67 21.30 -8.95 -11.04
N PHE A 68 20.62 -9.39 -12.10
CA PHE A 68 19.72 -10.53 -12.03
C PHE A 68 20.48 -11.82 -11.71
N ASN A 69 21.61 -12.05 -12.37
CA ASN A 69 22.44 -13.23 -12.15
C ASN A 69 23.05 -13.27 -10.74
N GLU A 70 23.43 -12.13 -10.18
CA GLU A 70 23.90 -12.04 -8.78
C GLU A 70 22.81 -12.47 -7.78
N ALA A 71 21.55 -12.08 -8.02
CA ALA A 71 20.43 -12.53 -7.20
C ALA A 71 20.15 -14.04 -7.36
N VAL A 72 20.32 -14.60 -8.57
CA VAL A 72 20.20 -16.04 -8.83
C VAL A 72 21.32 -16.83 -8.13
N GLU A 73 22.55 -16.31 -8.15
CA GLU A 73 23.69 -16.92 -7.46
C GLU A 73 23.50 -16.88 -5.94
N TYR A 74 23.01 -15.76 -5.40
CA TYR A 74 22.62 -15.65 -4.00
C TYR A 74 21.59 -16.72 -3.63
N ASN A 75 20.51 -16.86 -4.42
CA ASN A 75 19.50 -17.90 -4.22
C ASN A 75 20.11 -19.31 -4.24
N SER A 76 21.07 -19.56 -5.11
CA SER A 76 21.78 -20.85 -5.17
C SER A 76 22.58 -21.12 -3.89
N SER A 77 23.22 -20.10 -3.32
CA SER A 77 23.95 -20.22 -2.04
C SER A 77 23.05 -20.57 -0.85
N LEU A 78 21.76 -20.22 -0.91
CA LEU A 78 20.79 -20.54 0.15
C LEU A 78 20.40 -22.02 0.18
N LYS A 79 20.65 -22.79 -0.88
CA LYS A 79 20.30 -24.22 -0.95
C LYS A 79 21.10 -25.08 0.04
N GLU A 80 22.31 -24.66 0.39
CA GLU A 80 23.25 -25.45 1.22
C GLU A 80 23.23 -25.10 2.72
N ARG A 81 22.31 -24.22 3.16
CA ARG A 81 22.29 -23.75 4.55
C ARG A 81 21.80 -24.80 5.54
N THR A 82 22.44 -24.86 6.71
CA THR A 82 22.06 -25.75 7.82
C THR A 82 20.70 -25.40 8.42
N ASN A 83 20.38 -24.10 8.52
CA ASN A 83 19.09 -23.62 9.02
C ASN A 83 18.39 -22.79 7.93
N PRO A 84 17.23 -23.24 7.41
CA PRO A 84 16.54 -22.55 6.33
C PRO A 84 15.87 -21.22 6.73
N TYR A 85 15.87 -20.86 8.02
CA TYR A 85 15.19 -19.68 8.54
C TYR A 85 16.15 -18.62 9.10
N LEU A 86 17.46 -18.87 9.05
CA LEU A 86 18.47 -17.94 9.56
C LEU A 86 19.52 -17.66 8.49
N LEU A 87 19.76 -16.38 8.24
CA LEU A 87 20.89 -15.92 7.45
C LEU A 87 22.12 -15.74 8.34
N SER A 88 23.31 -16.05 7.81
CA SER A 88 24.55 -15.59 8.41
C SER A 88 24.68 -14.06 8.30
N PRO A 89 25.54 -13.41 9.11
CA PRO A 89 25.79 -11.97 8.98
C PRO A 89 26.18 -11.55 7.57
N ASP A 90 27.06 -12.32 6.92
CA ASP A 90 27.53 -12.04 5.55
C ASP A 90 26.40 -12.18 4.53
N GLN A 91 25.56 -13.22 4.65
CA GLN A 91 24.38 -13.40 3.80
C GLN A 91 23.35 -12.30 3.98
N LYS A 92 23.22 -11.78 5.21
CA LYS A 92 22.31 -10.67 5.51
C LYS A 92 22.82 -9.34 4.94
N GLN A 93 24.13 -9.12 4.95
CA GLN A 93 24.73 -7.97 4.28
C GLN A 93 24.52 -8.05 2.77
N GLN A 94 24.87 -9.18 2.16
CA GLN A 94 24.69 -9.38 0.72
C GLN A 94 23.21 -9.23 0.32
N TYR A 95 22.29 -9.79 1.11
CA TYR A 95 20.85 -9.64 0.91
C TYR A 95 20.42 -8.19 0.76
N THR A 96 20.91 -7.27 1.61
CA THR A 96 20.49 -5.86 1.58
C THR A 96 21.07 -5.07 0.42
N GLU A 97 22.10 -5.59 -0.26
CA GLU A 97 22.77 -4.93 -1.39
C GLU A 97 22.21 -5.40 -2.74
N LEU A 98 21.58 -6.57 -2.80
CA LEU A 98 21.04 -7.15 -4.02
C LEU A 98 19.73 -6.49 -4.45
N LEU A 99 19.53 -6.32 -5.75
CA LEU A 99 18.28 -5.80 -6.35
C LEU A 99 17.86 -4.38 -5.87
N ASP A 100 18.71 -3.62 -5.17
CA ASP A 100 18.43 -2.24 -4.76
C ASP A 100 18.99 -1.20 -5.75
N VAL A 101 18.41 -1.15 -6.94
CA VAL A 101 18.90 -0.29 -8.05
C VAL A 101 18.90 1.20 -7.70
N SER A 102 17.91 1.65 -6.93
CA SER A 102 17.73 3.07 -6.55
C SER A 102 18.38 3.44 -5.21
N GLY A 103 18.95 2.49 -4.47
CA GLY A 103 19.48 2.71 -3.12
C GLY A 103 18.40 3.04 -2.08
N THR A 104 17.14 2.72 -2.39
CA THR A 104 15.97 3.02 -1.54
C THR A 104 15.41 1.77 -0.85
N GLY A 105 15.98 0.60 -1.15
CA GLY A 105 15.54 -0.72 -0.68
C GLY A 105 14.44 -1.36 -1.52
N VAL A 106 14.05 -0.78 -2.65
CA VAL A 106 13.01 -1.32 -3.54
C VAL A 106 13.63 -2.39 -4.44
N MET A 107 13.16 -3.62 -4.32
CA MET A 107 13.56 -4.75 -5.19
C MET A 107 12.85 -4.73 -6.53
N GLY A 108 11.61 -4.23 -6.55
CA GLY A 108 10.72 -4.21 -7.69
C GLY A 108 9.28 -4.00 -7.24
N TYR A 109 8.31 -4.62 -7.91
CA TYR A 109 6.90 -4.47 -7.57
C TYR A 109 6.08 -5.72 -7.87
N ILE A 110 4.94 -5.84 -7.19
CA ILE A 110 3.95 -6.90 -7.38
C ILE A 110 2.66 -6.31 -7.93
N GLU A 111 2.03 -7.01 -8.87
CA GLU A 111 0.67 -6.71 -9.32
C GLU A 111 -0.25 -7.92 -9.11
N ILE A 112 -1.47 -7.64 -8.65
CA ILE A 112 -2.54 -8.63 -8.51
C ILE A 112 -3.77 -8.05 -9.22
N PRO A 113 -3.91 -8.29 -10.55
CA PRO A 113 -4.92 -7.62 -11.37
C PRO A 113 -6.36 -7.85 -10.89
N SER A 114 -6.69 -9.07 -10.44
CA SER A 114 -8.03 -9.41 -9.94
C SER A 114 -8.45 -8.60 -8.72
N LEU A 115 -7.48 -8.04 -7.98
CA LEU A 115 -7.70 -7.21 -6.79
C LEU A 115 -7.39 -5.73 -7.01
N GLY A 116 -6.85 -5.35 -8.18
CA GLY A 116 -6.40 -3.99 -8.46
C GLY A 116 -5.25 -3.53 -7.57
N ILE A 117 -4.39 -4.47 -7.12
CA ILE A 117 -3.23 -4.17 -6.29
C ILE A 117 -2.01 -3.98 -7.20
N SER A 118 -1.30 -2.87 -7.02
CA SER A 118 0.05 -2.64 -7.53
C SER A 118 0.86 -2.01 -6.41
N ALA A 119 1.91 -2.69 -5.94
CA ALA A 119 2.65 -2.27 -4.75
C ALA A 119 4.15 -2.54 -4.88
N PRO A 120 5.01 -1.65 -4.38
CA PRO A 120 6.45 -1.87 -4.38
C PRO A 120 6.82 -3.01 -3.41
N LEU A 121 7.82 -3.79 -3.82
CA LEU A 121 8.46 -4.83 -3.03
C LEU A 121 9.74 -4.27 -2.43
N TYR A 122 9.87 -4.33 -1.12
CA TYR A 122 11.04 -3.85 -0.39
C TYR A 122 11.78 -5.00 0.29
N HIS A 123 13.06 -4.78 0.53
CA HIS A 123 13.81 -5.58 1.49
C HIS A 123 13.17 -5.53 2.87
N THR A 124 13.21 -6.67 3.55
CA THR A 124 12.80 -6.88 4.95
C THR A 124 11.30 -6.83 5.19
N THR A 125 10.91 -7.29 6.37
CA THR A 125 9.54 -7.16 6.89
C THR A 125 9.51 -6.29 8.14
N GLU A 126 10.38 -5.28 8.21
CA GLU A 126 10.35 -4.30 9.29
C GLU A 126 9.06 -3.48 9.25
N GLU A 127 8.59 -3.04 10.41
CA GLU A 127 7.32 -2.31 10.53
C GLU A 127 7.26 -1.07 9.63
N LYS A 128 8.38 -0.34 9.49
CA LYS A 128 8.49 0.84 8.63
C LYS A 128 8.22 0.53 7.15
N VAL A 129 8.54 -0.70 6.70
CA VAL A 129 8.28 -1.18 5.35
C VAL A 129 6.83 -1.62 5.23
N LEU A 130 6.38 -2.50 6.13
CA LEU A 130 5.04 -3.08 6.05
C LEU A 130 3.91 -2.07 6.20
N GLN A 131 4.17 -0.90 6.79
CA GLN A 131 3.20 0.21 6.87
C GLN A 131 2.88 0.86 5.53
N ILE A 132 3.76 0.74 4.54
CA ILE A 132 3.65 1.47 3.26
C ILE A 132 3.84 0.58 2.03
N ALA A 133 4.35 -0.65 2.17
CA ALA A 133 4.74 -1.51 1.06
C ALA A 133 4.65 -3.00 1.42
N ILE A 134 4.95 -3.85 0.43
CA ILE A 134 5.11 -5.29 0.62
C ILE A 134 6.58 -5.57 0.94
N GLY A 135 6.83 -6.35 1.99
CA GLY A 135 8.17 -6.71 2.44
C GLY A 135 8.56 -8.12 2.03
N HIS A 136 9.78 -8.30 1.55
CA HIS A 136 10.36 -9.62 1.32
C HIS A 136 10.90 -10.22 2.63
N ILE A 137 10.58 -11.49 2.88
CA ILE A 137 11.09 -12.22 4.05
C ILE A 137 12.54 -12.62 3.79
N GLU A 138 13.48 -12.08 4.59
CA GLU A 138 14.93 -12.16 4.34
C GLU A 138 15.48 -13.58 4.18
N TRP A 139 14.97 -14.56 4.94
CA TRP A 139 15.44 -15.94 4.84
C TRP A 139 14.83 -16.70 3.64
N SER A 140 13.83 -16.15 2.95
CA SER A 140 13.27 -16.78 1.75
C SER A 140 14.11 -16.48 0.50
N TYR A 141 13.81 -17.14 -0.61
CA TYR A 141 14.53 -16.90 -1.87
C TYR A 141 14.13 -15.54 -2.45
N LEU A 142 15.11 -14.79 -2.97
CA LEU A 142 14.88 -13.53 -3.68
C LEU A 142 13.89 -13.73 -4.84
N PRO A 143 13.11 -12.69 -5.19
CA PRO A 143 11.99 -12.77 -6.15
C PRO A 143 12.42 -12.91 -7.63
N VAL A 144 13.51 -13.62 -7.91
CA VAL A 144 14.02 -13.92 -9.27
C VAL A 144 13.58 -15.29 -9.80
N GLY A 145 12.86 -16.06 -8.98
CA GLY A 145 12.35 -17.39 -9.31
C GLY A 145 13.46 -18.43 -9.50
N GLY A 146 13.14 -19.47 -10.27
CA GLY A 146 14.03 -20.60 -10.58
C GLY A 146 13.65 -21.88 -9.84
N GLU A 147 14.01 -23.02 -10.42
CA GLU A 147 13.65 -24.33 -9.86
C GLU A 147 14.29 -24.56 -8.48
N GLY A 148 13.50 -25.13 -7.58
CA GLY A 148 13.89 -25.36 -6.20
C GLY A 148 13.93 -24.08 -5.36
N THR A 149 13.19 -23.04 -5.74
CA THR A 149 13.11 -21.78 -4.99
C THR A 149 11.69 -21.52 -4.46
N HIS A 150 11.62 -20.77 -3.38
CA HIS A 150 10.36 -20.34 -2.78
C HIS A 150 10.52 -18.93 -2.20
N CYS A 151 10.00 -17.94 -2.92
CA CYS A 151 9.98 -16.55 -2.48
C CYS A 151 8.78 -16.30 -1.55
N VAL A 152 8.98 -15.56 -0.46
CA VAL A 152 7.89 -15.24 0.46
C VAL A 152 7.77 -13.73 0.65
N LEU A 153 6.59 -13.21 0.32
CA LEU A 153 6.25 -11.79 0.38
C LEU A 153 5.21 -11.56 1.48
N SER A 154 5.47 -10.59 2.34
CA SER A 154 4.63 -10.25 3.48
C SER A 154 4.00 -8.88 3.30
N GLY A 155 2.71 -8.77 3.58
CA GLY A 155 1.99 -7.50 3.57
C GLY A 155 1.00 -7.44 4.73
N HIS A 156 0.84 -6.26 5.33
CA HIS A 156 -0.20 -6.06 6.34
C HIS A 156 -1.60 -6.25 5.74
N ARG A 157 -2.54 -6.58 6.62
CA ARG A 157 -3.97 -6.67 6.32
C ARG A 157 -4.76 -5.79 7.27
N GLY A 158 -5.55 -4.89 6.71
CA GLY A 158 -6.42 -3.98 7.45
C GLY A 158 -5.72 -2.78 8.08
N LEU A 159 -4.65 -2.25 7.46
CA LEU A 159 -4.14 -0.96 7.89
C LEU A 159 -5.19 0.12 7.61
N PRO A 160 -5.39 1.07 8.53
CA PRO A 160 -6.20 2.25 8.24
C PRO A 160 -5.63 3.07 7.08
N SER A 161 -4.32 2.99 6.87
CA SER A 161 -3.58 3.88 5.98
C SER A 161 -3.33 3.32 4.57
N ALA A 162 -3.38 2.01 4.35
CA ALA A 162 -3.09 1.40 3.06
C ALA A 162 -3.75 0.03 2.91
N ARG A 163 -4.26 -0.29 1.72
CA ARG A 163 -4.88 -1.60 1.46
C ARG A 163 -3.88 -2.76 1.45
N LEU A 164 -2.72 -2.66 0.78
CA LEU A 164 -1.71 -3.74 0.72
C LEU A 164 -2.36 -5.12 0.49
N PHE A 165 -2.09 -6.13 1.33
CA PHE A 165 -2.66 -7.47 1.22
C PHE A 165 -4.02 -7.63 1.94
N THR A 166 -4.75 -6.54 2.18
CA THR A 166 -6.05 -6.57 2.85
C THR A 166 -7.04 -7.52 2.19
N ASP A 167 -7.03 -7.57 0.86
CA ASP A 167 -8.00 -8.29 0.04
C ASP A 167 -7.45 -9.61 -0.56
N VAL A 168 -6.25 -10.03 -0.17
CA VAL A 168 -5.64 -11.29 -0.67
C VAL A 168 -6.45 -12.52 -0.27
N ASP A 169 -7.32 -12.43 0.75
CA ASP A 169 -8.29 -13.48 1.09
C ASP A 169 -9.40 -13.69 0.04
N LYS A 170 -9.55 -12.76 -0.91
CA LYS A 170 -10.49 -12.89 -2.03
C LYS A 170 -9.91 -13.65 -3.21
N MET A 171 -8.60 -13.92 -3.21
CA MET A 171 -7.98 -14.73 -4.26
C MET A 171 -8.46 -16.18 -4.17
N VAL A 172 -8.54 -16.83 -5.32
CA VAL A 172 -8.86 -18.25 -5.45
C VAL A 172 -7.79 -18.99 -6.25
N VAL A 173 -7.78 -20.33 -6.15
CA VAL A 173 -6.92 -21.16 -6.99
C VAL A 173 -7.21 -20.87 -8.47
N GLY A 174 -6.16 -20.65 -9.25
CA GLY A 174 -6.22 -20.21 -10.65
C GLY A 174 -6.10 -18.70 -10.85
N ASP A 175 -6.20 -17.88 -9.79
CA ASP A 175 -5.89 -16.45 -9.90
C ASP A 175 -4.39 -16.25 -10.15
N VAL A 176 -4.04 -15.13 -10.79
CA VAL A 176 -2.67 -14.81 -11.17
C VAL A 176 -2.19 -13.54 -10.47
N PHE A 177 -0.93 -13.54 -10.08
CA PHE A 177 -0.18 -12.34 -9.70
C PHE A 177 1.17 -12.32 -10.42
N THR A 178 1.72 -11.12 -10.61
CA THR A 178 2.99 -10.91 -11.27
C THR A 178 3.96 -10.19 -10.36
N ILE A 179 5.24 -10.50 -10.51
CA ILE A 179 6.35 -9.80 -9.86
C ILE A 179 7.23 -9.26 -10.97
N CYS A 180 7.51 -7.96 -10.94
CA CYS A 180 8.44 -7.29 -11.82
C CYS A 180 9.74 -7.02 -11.06
N ILE A 181 10.83 -7.64 -11.53
CA ILE A 181 12.19 -7.44 -11.01
C ILE A 181 13.09 -7.09 -12.19
N LEU A 182 13.74 -5.93 -12.13
CA LEU A 182 14.52 -5.34 -13.22
C LEU A 182 13.67 -5.29 -14.50
N ASP A 183 14.18 -5.83 -15.60
CA ASP A 183 13.51 -5.95 -16.88
C ASP A 183 12.70 -7.26 -17.03
N ARG A 184 12.59 -8.06 -15.96
CA ARG A 184 11.93 -9.38 -15.96
C ARG A 184 10.55 -9.31 -15.32
N LEU A 185 9.58 -9.93 -16.00
CA LEU A 185 8.25 -10.24 -15.47
C LEU A 185 8.22 -11.71 -15.02
N LEU A 186 7.71 -11.98 -13.83
CA LEU A 186 7.54 -13.33 -13.28
C LEU A 186 6.07 -13.53 -12.92
N THR A 187 5.39 -14.44 -13.61
CA THR A 187 3.96 -14.70 -13.43
C THR A 187 3.74 -15.97 -12.60
N TYR A 188 2.89 -15.89 -11.58
CA TYR A 188 2.53 -17.01 -10.72
C TYR A 188 1.03 -17.23 -10.72
N GLU A 189 0.61 -18.49 -10.81
CA GLU A 189 -0.78 -18.91 -10.68
C GLU A 189 -1.01 -19.56 -9.32
N VAL A 190 -2.01 -19.10 -8.58
CA VAL A 190 -2.36 -19.58 -7.25
C VAL A 190 -2.74 -21.05 -7.31
N ASP A 191 -2.00 -21.89 -6.60
CA ASP A 191 -2.22 -23.35 -6.55
C ASP A 191 -2.75 -23.80 -5.18
N LYS A 192 -2.49 -23.03 -4.12
CA LYS A 192 -2.80 -23.42 -2.75
C LYS A 192 -3.05 -22.20 -1.87
N ILE A 193 -4.12 -22.28 -1.08
CA ILE A 193 -4.47 -21.30 -0.06
C ILE A 193 -4.61 -22.04 1.28
N SER A 194 -3.96 -21.53 2.32
CA SER A 194 -3.99 -22.14 3.65
C SER A 194 -4.02 -21.11 4.76
N ILE A 195 -4.66 -21.45 5.88
CA ILE A 195 -4.60 -20.70 7.13
C ILE A 195 -3.79 -21.53 8.12
N VAL A 196 -2.76 -20.92 8.70
CA VAL A 196 -1.80 -21.59 9.60
C VAL A 196 -1.53 -20.77 10.86
N GLU A 197 -0.96 -21.41 11.87
CA GLU A 197 -0.46 -20.69 13.05
C GLU A 197 0.78 -19.83 12.71
N PRO A 198 1.05 -18.73 13.43
CA PRO A 198 2.17 -17.83 13.11
C PRO A 198 3.57 -18.47 13.09
N ASP A 199 3.77 -19.55 13.86
CA ASP A 199 5.03 -20.31 13.94
C ASP A 199 5.09 -21.49 12.94
N GLU A 200 3.97 -21.81 12.27
CA GLU A 200 3.90 -22.88 11.29
C GLU A 200 4.43 -22.42 9.92
N THR A 201 5.72 -22.66 9.70
CA THR A 201 6.44 -22.24 8.48
C THR A 201 6.71 -23.39 7.49
N ALA A 202 6.15 -24.57 7.74
CA ALA A 202 6.41 -25.75 6.91
C ALA A 202 5.96 -25.55 5.45
N GLY A 203 4.83 -24.86 5.25
CA GLY A 203 4.29 -24.53 3.93
C GLY A 203 5.12 -23.51 3.13
N LEU A 204 6.12 -22.88 3.74
CA LEU A 204 6.99 -21.85 3.14
C LEU A 204 8.35 -22.39 2.68
N ARG A 205 8.55 -23.72 2.76
CA ARG A 205 9.80 -24.35 2.32
C ARG A 205 9.82 -24.48 0.80
N ALA A 206 11.02 -24.40 0.23
CA ALA A 206 11.22 -24.76 -1.17
C ALA A 206 11.04 -26.26 -1.40
N GLU A 207 10.61 -26.59 -2.61
CA GLU A 207 10.37 -27.96 -3.07
C GLU A 207 11.18 -28.18 -4.34
N GLU A 208 11.83 -29.34 -4.45
CA GLU A 208 12.68 -29.67 -5.60
C GLU A 208 11.88 -29.62 -6.91
N GLY A 209 12.45 -28.97 -7.93
CA GLY A 209 11.81 -28.81 -9.24
C GLY A 209 10.69 -27.75 -9.30
N MET A 210 10.32 -27.14 -8.18
CA MET A 210 9.24 -26.13 -8.14
C MET A 210 9.80 -24.72 -8.00
N ASP A 211 9.15 -23.75 -8.65
CA ASP A 211 9.36 -22.30 -8.47
C ASP A 211 8.07 -21.73 -7.86
N TYR A 212 8.11 -21.44 -6.56
CA TYR A 212 6.96 -20.94 -5.80
C TYR A 212 7.15 -19.50 -5.34
N CYS A 213 6.04 -18.78 -5.25
CA CYS A 213 5.95 -17.56 -4.47
C CYS A 213 4.73 -17.62 -3.55
N THR A 214 4.89 -17.30 -2.27
CA THR A 214 3.78 -17.21 -1.31
C THR A 214 3.59 -15.78 -0.83
N LEU A 215 2.35 -15.30 -0.95
CA LEU A 215 1.87 -14.07 -0.32
C LEU A 215 1.39 -14.40 1.10
N VAL A 216 1.91 -13.70 2.09
CA VAL A 216 1.63 -13.92 3.51
C VAL A 216 0.98 -12.68 4.09
N THR A 217 -0.12 -12.88 4.81
CA THR A 217 -0.75 -11.82 5.60
C THR A 217 -1.40 -12.35 6.88
N CYS A 218 -1.77 -11.47 7.79
CA CYS A 218 -2.46 -11.82 9.03
C CYS A 218 -3.93 -12.18 8.77
N THR A 219 -4.50 -13.10 9.54
CA THR A 219 -5.92 -13.47 9.45
C THR A 219 -6.43 -14.01 10.80
N PRO A 220 -7.73 -14.02 11.12
CA PRO A 220 -8.83 -13.28 10.48
C PRO A 220 -8.66 -11.76 10.58
N TYR A 221 -9.37 -11.02 9.72
CA TYR A 221 -9.28 -9.55 9.63
C TYR A 221 -9.51 -8.88 10.99
N GLY A 222 -8.57 -8.03 11.42
CA GLY A 222 -8.65 -7.31 12.69
C GLY A 222 -8.40 -8.16 13.95
N ILE A 223 -8.22 -9.47 13.81
CA ILE A 223 -7.88 -10.40 14.92
C ILE A 223 -6.41 -10.84 14.82
N ASN A 224 -5.93 -11.15 13.62
CA ASN A 224 -4.52 -11.40 13.30
C ASN A 224 -3.85 -12.54 14.09
N THR A 225 -4.63 -13.53 14.55
CA THR A 225 -4.11 -14.69 15.31
C THR A 225 -3.41 -15.72 14.45
N HIS A 226 -3.76 -15.81 13.17
CA HIS A 226 -3.24 -16.78 12.21
C HIS A 226 -2.56 -16.06 11.03
N ARG A 227 -2.01 -16.85 10.11
CA ARG A 227 -1.48 -16.37 8.82
C ARG A 227 -2.27 -16.99 7.68
N LEU A 228 -2.67 -16.14 6.74
CA LEU A 228 -3.16 -16.56 5.44
C LEU A 228 -1.95 -16.66 4.51
N LEU A 229 -1.79 -17.83 3.90
CA LEU A 229 -0.78 -18.11 2.88
C LEU A 229 -1.50 -18.33 1.55
N VAL A 230 -1.17 -17.52 0.54
CA VAL A 230 -1.61 -17.69 -0.85
C VAL A 230 -0.38 -18.02 -1.67
N ARG A 231 -0.21 -19.29 -2.01
CA ARG A 231 0.92 -19.79 -2.78
C ARG A 231 0.56 -19.85 -4.25
N GLY A 232 1.46 -19.35 -5.08
CA GLY A 232 1.44 -19.54 -6.52
C GLY A 232 2.65 -20.30 -7.01
N HIS A 233 2.48 -21.04 -8.10
CA HIS A 233 3.54 -21.69 -8.84
C HIS A 233 3.83 -20.92 -10.12
N ARG A 234 5.08 -20.95 -10.56
CA ARG A 234 5.52 -20.22 -11.75
C ARG A 234 4.83 -20.74 -13.01
N ILE A 235 4.34 -19.82 -13.83
CA ILE A 235 3.82 -20.10 -15.18
C ILE A 235 4.51 -19.20 -16.21
N GLU A 236 4.33 -19.52 -17.49
CA GLU A 236 4.79 -18.64 -18.58
C GLU A 236 4.06 -17.29 -18.55
N ASN A 237 4.78 -16.22 -18.88
CA ASN A 237 4.18 -14.89 -18.95
C ASN A 237 3.24 -14.80 -20.16
N ALA A 238 1.99 -14.44 -19.92
CA ALA A 238 1.06 -14.11 -21.00
C ALA A 238 1.59 -12.92 -21.82
N GLU A 239 1.41 -12.96 -23.14
CA GLU A 239 1.82 -11.87 -24.05
C GLU A 239 1.12 -10.55 -23.70
N GLU A 240 -0.14 -10.59 -23.28
CA GLU A 240 -0.90 -9.43 -22.82
C GLU A 240 -0.26 -8.77 -21.58
N ALA A 241 0.23 -9.56 -20.62
CA ALA A 241 0.88 -9.05 -19.41
C ALA A 241 2.19 -8.30 -19.72
N LYS A 242 2.93 -8.75 -20.75
CA LYS A 242 4.12 -8.03 -21.24
C LYS A 242 3.74 -6.66 -21.81
N THR A 243 2.63 -6.56 -22.54
CA THR A 243 2.17 -5.29 -23.12
C THR A 243 1.62 -4.32 -22.07
N VAL A 244 0.91 -4.83 -21.06
CA VAL A 244 0.40 -4.02 -19.95
C VAL A 244 1.54 -3.39 -19.15
N ARG A 245 2.63 -4.14 -18.88
CA ARG A 245 3.84 -3.60 -18.25
C ARG A 245 4.37 -2.37 -18.99
N VAL A 246 4.56 -2.50 -20.31
CA VAL A 246 5.08 -1.41 -21.16
C VAL A 246 4.16 -0.18 -21.14
N MET A 247 2.84 -0.38 -21.06
CA MET A 247 1.89 0.74 -20.96
C MET A 247 1.82 1.36 -19.56
N ALA A 248 1.90 0.55 -18.49
CA ALA A 248 1.87 1.01 -17.11
C ALA A 248 3.11 1.87 -16.79
N ASP A 249 4.29 1.46 -17.27
CA ASP A 249 5.52 2.26 -17.19
C ASP A 249 5.38 3.61 -17.92
N ALA A 250 4.49 3.70 -18.93
CA ALA A 250 4.26 4.92 -19.72
C ALA A 250 3.13 5.83 -19.19
N ILE A 251 2.17 5.30 -18.39
CA ILE A 251 1.04 6.06 -17.85
C ILE A 251 1.34 6.46 -16.41
N GLN A 252 2.03 7.58 -16.24
CA GLN A 252 2.13 8.26 -14.96
C GLN A 252 0.87 9.12 -14.75
N ILE A 253 0.14 8.90 -13.64
CA ILE A 253 -1.04 9.72 -13.32
C ILE A 253 -0.57 11.05 -12.73
N ASP A 254 -0.85 12.15 -13.45
CA ASP A 254 -0.46 13.51 -13.07
C ASP A 254 -1.27 14.02 -11.86
N PRO A 255 -0.61 14.38 -10.74
CA PRO A 255 -1.23 14.99 -9.56
C PRO A 255 -2.10 16.23 -9.86
N MET A 256 -1.88 16.90 -10.99
CA MET A 256 -2.62 18.08 -11.45
C MET A 256 -4.10 17.77 -11.78
N VAL A 257 -4.45 16.51 -12.06
CA VAL A 257 -5.83 16.10 -12.36
C VAL A 257 -6.68 15.91 -11.09
N VAL A 258 -6.06 15.53 -9.97
CA VAL A 258 -6.81 15.17 -8.75
C VAL A 258 -7.01 16.37 -7.81
N ALA A 259 -6.08 17.34 -7.81
CA ALA A 259 -6.16 18.54 -6.98
C ALA A 259 -7.46 19.36 -7.16
N PRO A 260 -8.01 19.56 -8.38
CA PRO A 260 -9.28 20.26 -8.58
C PRO A 260 -10.48 19.54 -7.97
N ILE A 261 -10.50 18.19 -8.04
CA ILE A 261 -11.64 17.37 -7.60
C ILE A 261 -11.82 17.45 -6.08
N LEU A 262 -10.72 17.57 -5.32
CA LEU A 262 -10.73 17.70 -3.86
C LEU A 262 -10.87 19.16 -3.39
N SER A 263 -10.35 20.13 -4.15
CA SER A 263 -10.38 21.54 -3.74
C SER A 263 -11.73 22.21 -3.98
N ILE A 264 -12.50 21.82 -5.00
CA ILE A 264 -13.82 22.38 -5.32
C ILE A 264 -14.84 22.19 -4.17
N PRO A 265 -15.00 21.00 -3.57
CA PRO A 265 -15.92 20.81 -2.43
C PRO A 265 -15.52 21.61 -1.20
N ILE A 266 -14.21 21.69 -0.90
CA ILE A 266 -13.68 22.44 0.25
C ILE A 266 -13.94 23.95 0.06
N LEU A 267 -13.69 24.47 -1.15
CA LEU A 267 -13.98 25.87 -1.48
C LEU A 267 -15.48 26.17 -1.36
N ALA A 268 -16.35 25.26 -1.82
CA ALA A 268 -17.80 25.42 -1.75
C ALA A 268 -18.30 25.49 -0.30
N VAL A 269 -17.74 24.67 0.60
CA VAL A 269 -18.08 24.71 2.03
C VAL A 269 -17.61 26.00 2.70
N LEU A 270 -16.39 26.46 2.39
CA LEU A 270 -15.87 27.74 2.90
C LEU A 270 -16.73 28.92 2.41
N LEU A 271 -17.13 28.91 1.14
CA LEU A 271 -18.01 29.93 0.57
C LEU A 271 -19.38 29.93 1.27
N ALA A 272 -19.97 28.76 1.50
CA ALA A 272 -21.25 28.64 2.21
C ALA A 272 -21.15 29.16 3.65
N MET A 273 -20.05 28.90 4.36
CA MET A 273 -19.83 29.45 5.72
C MET A 273 -19.76 30.97 5.72
N VAL A 274 -19.04 31.59 4.78
CA VAL A 274 -18.96 33.05 4.67
C VAL A 274 -20.35 33.65 4.39
N LEU A 275 -21.09 33.07 3.45
CA LEU A 275 -22.43 33.54 3.09
C LEU A 275 -23.45 33.37 4.22
N MET A 276 -23.33 32.32 5.04
CA MET A 276 -24.19 32.12 6.20
C MET A 276 -23.83 33.06 7.36
N ASN A 277 -22.55 33.39 7.55
CA ASN A 277 -22.10 34.31 8.59
C ASN A 277 -22.54 35.76 8.31
N ASP A 278 -22.53 36.20 7.04
CA ASP A 278 -23.02 37.53 6.64
C ASP A 278 -24.54 37.67 6.76
N ARG A 279 -25.28 36.56 6.67
CA ARG A 279 -26.74 36.57 6.78
C ARG A 279 -27.21 36.75 8.23
N ASP A 280 -26.41 36.32 9.21
CA ASP A 280 -26.68 36.50 10.64
C ASP A 280 -26.33 37.91 11.13
N SER A 281 -25.34 38.58 10.53
CA SER A 281 -25.01 39.97 10.84
C SER A 281 -26.05 40.96 10.30
N TYR A 282 -26.63 40.71 9.11
CA TYR A 282 -27.69 41.55 8.54
C TYR A 282 -29.02 41.45 9.29
N ARG A 283 -29.38 40.25 9.79
CA ARG A 283 -30.63 40.04 10.55
C ARG A 283 -30.64 40.68 11.93
N ASN A 284 -29.48 41.11 12.42
CA ASN A 284 -29.30 41.71 13.74
C ASN A 284 -29.20 43.25 13.68
N SER A 285 -29.16 43.86 12.48
CA SER A 285 -29.08 45.32 12.29
C SER A 285 -30.37 45.98 11.74
N GLY A 286 -31.36 45.21 11.28
CA GLY A 286 -32.56 45.75 10.62
C GLY A 286 -33.85 45.66 11.44
N GLY A 287 -33.79 45.82 12.76
CA GLY A 287 -34.92 45.59 13.65
C GLY A 287 -35.13 46.67 14.71
N ASP A 288 -34.93 47.94 14.34
CA ASP A 288 -35.31 49.12 15.13
C ASP A 288 -35.57 50.28 14.16
N ASP A 289 -36.62 50.21 13.33
CA ASP A 289 -37.20 51.37 12.64
C ASP A 289 -38.63 50.97 12.25
N ASP A 290 -39.62 51.62 12.87
CA ASP A 290 -41.05 51.73 12.52
C ASP A 290 -41.94 51.54 13.76
N GLU A 291 -42.22 52.63 14.48
CA GLU A 291 -43.51 52.93 15.13
C GLU A 291 -43.48 54.39 15.61
N ASP A 292 -44.05 55.27 14.77
CA ASP A 292 -44.60 56.59 15.16
C ASP A 292 -45.89 56.42 15.99
#